data_AF-A1RS87-F1
#
_entry.id   AF-A1RS87-F1
#
_cell.length_a   1.000
_cell.length_b   1.000
_cell.length_c   1.000
_cell.angle_alpha   90.00
_cell.angle_beta   90.00
_cell.angle_gamma   90.00
#
_symmetry.space_group_name_H-M   'P 1'
#
loop_
_entity.id
_entity.type
_entity.pdbx_description
1 polymer ?
#
loop_
_entity_poly.entity_id
_entity_poly.type
_entity_poly.pdbx_seq_one_letter_code
_entity_poly.pdbx_strand_id
1 'polypeptide(L)'
;MLNNGVVINATREIIKLAREHQAAIVVDTMEDDTYRELKERSGNGVRKHFLDGLGQLRRRLQALARWYRLPYLEERLYSMVCPRCGTKL
;
A
#
# COMPACT_ATOMS: atom_id res chain seq x y z
N MET A 1 14.40 8.61 13.12
CA MET A 1 14.35 9.39 11.86
C MET A 1 14.91 8.58 10.68
N LEU A 2 14.41 7.35 10.42
CA LEU A 2 15.01 6.41 9.43
C LEU A 2 14.03 5.66 8.51
N ASN A 3 12.76 6.06 8.41
CA ASN A 3 11.76 5.28 7.61
C ASN A 3 11.55 5.76 6.16
N ASN A 4 12.15 6.88 5.73
CA ASN A 4 11.85 7.45 4.41
C ASN A 4 12.55 6.70 3.26
N GLY A 5 13.74 6.14 3.49
CA GLY A 5 14.52 5.43 2.46
C GLY A 5 13.83 4.16 1.95
N VAL A 6 13.24 3.37 2.86
CA VAL A 6 12.52 2.14 2.51
C VAL A 6 11.31 2.45 1.63
N VAL A 7 10.51 3.45 2.02
CA VAL A 7 9.33 3.86 1.25
C VAL A 7 9.72 4.33 -0.15
N ILE A 8 10.79 5.15 -0.26
CA ILE A 8 11.29 5.61 -1.55
C ILE A 8 11.71 4.45 -2.45
N ASN A 9 12.49 3.51 -1.92
CA ASN A 9 13.00 2.37 -2.70
C ASN A 9 11.88 1.45 -3.16
N ALA A 10 10.97 1.06 -2.25
CA ALA A 10 9.81 0.25 -2.60
C ALA A 10 8.93 0.91 -3.67
N THR A 11 8.69 2.22 -3.54
CA THR A 11 7.92 2.98 -4.55
C THR A 11 8.62 2.91 -5.92
N ARG A 12 9.94 3.12 -5.97
CA ARG A 12 10.70 3.10 -7.23
C ARG A 12 10.66 1.73 -7.89
N GLU A 13 10.82 0.66 -7.12
CA GLU A 13 10.79 -0.71 -7.64
C GLU A 13 9.42 -1.08 -8.20
N ILE A 14 8.34 -0.78 -7.47
CA ILE A 14 6.97 -1.04 -7.93
C ILE A 14 6.67 -0.28 -9.23
N ILE A 15 7.03 1.01 -9.29
CA ILE A 15 6.82 1.82 -10.51
C ILE A 15 7.64 1.29 -11.68
N LYS A 16 8.89 0.86 -11.45
CA LYS A 16 9.73 0.25 -12.48
C LYS A 16 9.05 -1.01 -13.04
N LEU A 17 8.65 -1.94 -12.17
CA LEU A 17 8.00 -3.19 -12.57
C LEU A 17 6.69 -2.93 -13.32
N ALA A 18 5.85 -2.02 -12.82
CA ALA A 18 4.59 -1.68 -13.47
C ALA A 18 4.79 -1.13 -14.90
N ARG A 19 5.86 -0.36 -15.13
CA ARG A 19 6.21 0.14 -16.46
C ARG A 19 6.75 -0.97 -17.36
N GLU A 20 7.68 -1.78 -16.86
CA GLU A 20 8.30 -2.88 -17.62
C GLU A 20 7.28 -3.93 -18.06
N HIS A 21 6.27 -4.18 -17.23
CA HIS A 21 5.24 -5.20 -17.49
C HIS A 21 3.91 -4.64 -17.98
N GLN A 22 3.80 -3.32 -18.20
CA GLN A 22 2.54 -2.65 -18.55
C GLN A 22 1.39 -3.03 -17.60
N ALA A 23 1.70 -3.14 -16.31
CA ALA A 23 0.80 -3.67 -15.29
C ALA A 23 0.07 -2.57 -14.53
N ALA A 24 -1.12 -2.91 -14.02
CA ALA A 24 -1.84 -2.09 -13.06
C ALA A 24 -1.21 -2.22 -11.66
N ILE A 25 -1.25 -1.13 -10.90
CA ILE A 25 -0.88 -1.12 -9.48
C ILE A 25 -2.19 -1.19 -8.68
N VAL A 26 -2.41 -2.29 -7.96
CA VAL A 26 -3.55 -2.48 -7.06
C VAL A 26 -3.06 -2.44 -5.62
N VAL A 27 -3.60 -1.53 -4.81
CA VAL A 27 -3.23 -1.35 -3.40
C VAL A 27 -4.38 -1.80 -2.52
N ASP A 28 -4.07 -2.67 -1.54
CA ASP A 28 -5.02 -3.06 -0.51
C ASP A 28 -5.39 -1.85 0.36
N THR A 29 -6.66 -1.45 0.33
CA THR A 29 -7.18 -0.44 1.24
C THR A 29 -7.86 -1.10 2.43
N MET A 30 -7.32 -0.83 3.63
CA MET A 30 -8.11 -0.96 4.85
C MET A 30 -9.04 0.26 4.92
N GLU A 31 -10.29 0.05 5.33
CA GLU A 31 -11.24 1.14 5.54
C GLU A 31 -10.61 2.22 6.42
N ASP A 32 -10.76 3.49 6.03
CA ASP A 32 -10.12 4.63 6.69
C ASP A 32 -10.45 4.69 8.19
N ASP A 33 -11.66 4.27 8.59
CA ASP A 33 -12.10 4.21 9.98
C ASP A 33 -11.34 3.14 10.77
N THR A 34 -11.19 1.93 10.21
CA THR A 34 -10.38 0.86 10.81
C THR A 34 -8.93 1.28 10.96
N TYR A 35 -8.38 2.00 9.97
CA TYR A 35 -7.01 2.50 10.01
C TYR A 35 -6.83 3.60 11.06
N ARG A 36 -7.79 4.53 11.17
CA ARG A 36 -7.76 5.61 12.18
C ARG A 36 -7.86 5.04 13.59
N GLU A 37 -8.78 4.11 13.83
CA GLU A 37 -8.93 3.41 15.10
C GLU A 37 -7.68 2.61 15.47
N LEU A 38 -7.08 1.89 14.51
CA LEU A 38 -5.84 1.16 14.74
C LEU A 38 -4.69 2.11 15.09
N LYS A 39 -4.60 3.27 14.43
CA LYS A 39 -3.58 4.29 14.71
C LYS A 39 -3.77 4.96 16.07
N GLU A 40 -5.01 5.17 16.50
CA GLU A 40 -5.36 5.78 17.79
C GLU A 40 -5.21 4.79 18.96
N ARG A 41 -5.57 3.51 18.77
CA ARG A 41 -5.39 2.45 19.78
C ARG A 41 -3.94 1.97 19.95
N SER A 42 -3.08 2.16 18.96
CA SER A 42 -1.72 1.61 18.95
C SER A 42 -0.71 2.50 19.68
N GLY A 43 -0.95 2.79 20.97
CA GLY A 43 -0.08 3.58 21.86
C GLY A 43 1.42 3.19 21.92
N ASN A 44 1.84 2.12 21.24
CA ASN A 44 3.24 1.79 20.95
C ASN A 44 3.73 2.47 19.65
N GLY A 45 4.65 3.44 19.78
CA GLY A 45 5.17 4.26 18.68
C GLY A 45 5.69 3.51 17.45
N VAL A 46 6.14 2.26 17.59
CA VAL A 46 6.60 1.41 16.48
C VAL A 46 5.47 1.06 15.50
N ARG A 47 4.27 0.71 16.01
CA ARG A 47 3.10 0.41 15.15
C ARG A 47 2.61 1.65 14.41
N LYS A 48 2.62 2.80 15.09
CA LYS A 48 2.28 4.09 14.49
C LYS A 48 3.20 4.45 13.32
N HIS A 49 4.51 4.25 13.47
CA HIS A 49 5.48 4.49 12.40
C HIS A 49 5.32 3.56 11.19
N PHE A 50 4.94 2.31 11.43
CA PHE A 50 4.63 1.36 10.36
C PHE A 50 3.41 1.82 9.55
N LEU A 51 2.32 2.16 10.23
CA LEU A 51 1.10 2.70 9.60
C LEU A 51 1.44 3.98 8.81
N ASP A 52 2.16 4.93 9.41
CA ASP A 52 2.58 6.16 8.73
C ASP A 52 3.45 5.88 7.48
N GLY A 53 4.27 4.83 7.50
CA GLY A 53 5.04 4.37 6.34
C GLY A 53 4.16 3.83 5.22
N LEU A 54 3.17 3.00 5.53
CA LEU A 54 2.20 2.49 4.56
C LEU A 54 1.38 3.63 3.93
N GLY A 55 0.93 4.59 4.73
CA GLY A 55 0.22 5.77 4.23
C GLY A 55 1.09 6.62 3.30
N GLN A 56 2.39 6.76 3.59
CA GLN A 56 3.33 7.44 2.70
C GLN A 56 3.56 6.67 1.40
N LEU A 57 3.69 5.34 1.46
CA LEU A 57 3.83 4.49 0.29
C LEU A 57 2.63 4.63 -0.64
N ARG A 58 1.41 4.52 -0.11
CA ARG A 58 0.16 4.70 -0.88
C ARG A 58 0.12 6.02 -1.63
N ARG A 59 0.34 7.14 -0.92
CA ARG A 59 0.34 8.48 -1.55
C ARG A 59 1.39 8.63 -2.64
N ARG A 60 2.60 8.09 -2.42
CA ARG A 60 3.69 8.15 -3.40
C ARG A 60 3.39 7.30 -4.64
N LEU A 61 2.86 6.08 -4.46
CA LEU A 61 2.46 5.22 -5.56
C LEU A 61 1.36 5.88 -6.39
N GLN A 62 0.32 6.41 -5.77
CA GLN A 62 -0.77 7.11 -6.47
C GLN A 62 -0.26 8.30 -7.29
N ALA A 63 0.62 9.13 -6.70
CA ALA A 63 1.18 10.30 -7.38
C ALA A 63 2.05 9.90 -8.59
N LEU A 64 2.94 8.91 -8.43
CA LEU A 64 3.81 8.48 -9.52
C LEU A 64 3.05 7.69 -10.59
N ALA A 65 2.09 6.84 -10.22
CA ALA A 65 1.24 6.14 -11.17
C ALA A 65 0.50 7.14 -12.07
N ARG A 66 -0.06 8.21 -11.48
CA ARG A 66 -0.67 9.31 -12.26
C ARG A 66 0.32 9.97 -13.20
N TRP A 67 1.54 10.27 -12.73
CA TRP A 67 2.57 10.94 -13.54
C TRP A 67 3.02 10.08 -14.74
N TYR A 68 3.22 8.78 -14.52
CA TYR A 68 3.60 7.82 -15.55
C TYR A 68 2.41 7.28 -16.36
N ARG A 69 1.18 7.74 -16.09
CA ARG A 69 -0.08 7.23 -16.67
C ARG A 69 -0.26 5.72 -16.53
N LEU A 70 0.14 5.16 -15.40
CA LEU A 70 -0.09 3.75 -15.06
C LEU A 70 -1.49 3.58 -14.45
N PRO A 71 -2.20 2.48 -14.76
CA PRO A 71 -3.44 2.15 -14.06
C PRO A 71 -3.17 1.97 -12.56
N TYR A 72 -3.98 2.64 -11.73
CA TYR A 72 -3.88 2.58 -10.27
C TYR A 72 -5.26 2.37 -9.67
N LEU A 73 -5.37 1.41 -8.77
CA LEU A 73 -6.61 0.99 -8.15
C LEU A 73 -6.43 0.73 -6.65
N GLU A 74 -7.44 1.08 -5.88
CA GLU A 74 -7.52 0.84 -4.45
C GLU A 74 -8.70 -0.10 -4.21
N GLU A 75 -8.43 -1.33 -3.76
CA GLU A 75 -9.42 -2.39 -3.56
C GLU A 75 -9.09 -3.19 -2.30
N ARG A 76 -10.09 -3.75 -1.63
CA ARG A 76 -9.86 -4.62 -0.47
C ARG A 76 -9.34 -5.98 -0.94
N LEU A 77 -8.13 -6.32 -0.57
CA LEU A 77 -7.51 -7.60 -0.90
C LEU A 77 -7.50 -8.52 0.32
N TYR A 78 -8.43 -9.48 0.37
CA TYR A 78 -8.53 -10.41 1.49
C TYR A 78 -7.42 -11.47 1.45
N SER A 79 -6.45 -11.33 2.36
CA SER A 79 -5.38 -12.33 2.55
C SER A 79 -5.87 -13.68 3.09
N MET A 80 -7.12 -13.73 3.60
CA MET A 80 -7.75 -14.94 4.12
C MET A 80 -8.65 -15.64 3.10
N VAL A 81 -8.69 -15.19 1.85
CA VAL A 81 -9.51 -15.80 0.80
C VAL A 81 -8.59 -16.30 -0.30
N CYS A 82 -8.73 -17.57 -0.67
CA CYS A 82 -7.96 -18.13 -1.78
C CYS A 82 -8.34 -17.43 -3.09
N PRO A 83 -7.38 -16.79 -3.80
CA PRO A 83 -7.70 -16.12 -5.06
C PRO A 83 -8.04 -17.09 -6.20
N ARG A 84 -7.80 -18.40 -6.01
CA ARG A 84 -8.13 -19.45 -7.01
C ARG A 84 -9.52 -20.04 -6.83
N CYS A 85 -9.98 -20.25 -5.60
CA CYS A 85 -11.23 -20.96 -5.33
C CYS A 85 -12.23 -20.21 -4.43
N GLY A 86 -11.87 -19.03 -3.91
CA GLY A 86 -12.76 -18.22 -3.04
C GLY A 86 -13.00 -18.79 -1.65
N THR A 87 -12.40 -19.94 -1.30
CA THR A 87 -12.51 -20.53 0.03
C THR A 87 -11.67 -19.74 1.02
N LYS A 88 -12.20 -19.60 2.25
CA LYS A 88 -11.43 -19.03 3.36
C LYS A 88 -10.26 -19.96 3.67
N LEU A 89 -9.06 -19.40 3.75
CA LEU A 89 -7.84 -20.10 4.17
C LEU A 89 -7.90 -20.47 5.66
#